data_AF-A0A934KBJ3-F1
#
_entry.id   AF-A0A934KBJ3-F1
#
_cell.length_a   1.000
_cell.length_b   1.000
_cell.length_c   1.000
_cell.angle_alpha   90.00
_cell.angle_beta   90.00
_cell.angle_gamma   90.00
#
_symmetry.space_group_name_H-M   'P 1'
#
loop_
_entity.id
_entity.type
_entity.pdbx_description
1 polymer ?
#
loop_
_entity_poly.entity_id
_entity_poly.type
_entity_poly.pdbx_seq_one_letter_code
_entity_poly.pdbx_strand_id
1 'polypeptide(L)'
;MRSPRDVLFGRVNGLTKHEIAKRTVPCFKTVIEPDGERLALCLLVDSGRLYRFPYERSKGIGSLAIKARFVKGEVENLRLREFQPGVCRYVNEKREAVPV
;
A
#
# COMPACT_ATOMS: atom_id res chain seq x y z
N MET A 1 -3.43 -10.31 30.85
CA MET A 1 -3.65 -9.14 29.97
C MET A 1 -2.33 -8.82 29.29
N ARG A 2 -2.29 -8.61 27.97
CA ARG A 2 -1.05 -8.19 27.28
C ARG A 2 -0.80 -6.71 27.55
N SER A 3 0.45 -6.30 27.81
CA SER A 3 0.75 -4.88 28.00
C SER A 3 0.60 -4.13 26.68
N PRO A 4 0.29 -2.81 26.71
CA PRO A 4 0.28 -1.99 25.50
C PRO A 4 1.59 -2.07 24.70
N ARG A 5 2.74 -2.24 25.38
CA ARG A 5 4.04 -2.47 24.72
C ARG A 5 4.05 -3.78 23.95
N ASP A 6 3.55 -4.87 24.50
CA ASP A 6 3.51 -6.17 23.81
C ASP A 6 2.62 -6.12 22.55
N VAL A 7 1.58 -5.28 22.58
CA VAL A 7 0.73 -5.04 21.41
C VAL A 7 1.47 -4.27 20.33
N LEU A 8 2.27 -3.26 20.68
CA LEU A 8 3.02 -2.41 19.75
C LEU A 8 4.28 -3.11 19.17
N PHE A 9 4.98 -3.89 19.99
CA PHE A 9 6.16 -4.66 19.60
C PHE A 9 5.84 -6.03 18.99
N GLY A 10 4.57 -6.44 19.04
CA GLY A 10 4.11 -7.64 18.35
C GLY A 10 4.46 -7.59 16.85
N ARG A 11 4.79 -8.75 16.29
CA ARG A 11 5.13 -8.88 14.87
C ARG A 11 3.90 -9.27 14.05
N VAL A 12 3.84 -8.78 12.82
CA VAL A 12 2.85 -9.14 11.80
C VAL A 12 3.64 -9.41 10.51
N ASN A 13 3.46 -10.60 9.95
CA ASN A 13 4.19 -11.04 8.75
C ASN A 13 5.71 -10.82 8.87
N GLY A 14 6.31 -11.11 10.03
CA GLY A 14 7.76 -10.99 10.28
C GLY A 14 8.27 -9.57 10.63
N LEU A 15 7.48 -8.52 10.42
CA LEU A 15 7.81 -7.13 10.77
C LEU A 15 7.12 -6.71 12.06
N THR A 16 7.73 -5.83 12.85
CA THR A 16 7.04 -5.19 13.98
C THR A 16 5.95 -4.26 13.44
N LYS A 17 4.85 -4.11 14.19
CA LYS A 17 3.77 -3.17 13.80
C LYS A 17 4.29 -1.73 13.66
N HIS A 18 5.27 -1.37 14.46
CA HIS A 18 5.93 -0.08 14.42
C HIS A 18 6.73 0.15 13.12
N GLU A 19 7.48 -0.86 12.64
CA GLU A 19 8.17 -0.78 11.33
C GLU A 19 7.18 -0.59 10.18
N ILE A 20 6.07 -1.33 10.19
CA ILE A 20 5.02 -1.20 9.16
C ILE A 20 4.43 0.21 9.19
N ALA A 21 4.05 0.71 10.37
CA ALA A 21 3.43 2.03 10.50
C ALA A 21 4.34 3.18 10.06
N LYS A 22 5.64 3.13 10.40
CA LYS A 22 6.58 4.20 10.05
C LYS A 22 6.96 4.23 8.56
N ARG A 23 6.94 3.08 7.90
CA ARG A 23 7.38 2.95 6.51
C ARG A 23 6.26 3.17 5.50
N THR A 24 4.99 3.13 5.93
CA THR A 24 3.84 3.32 5.03
C THR A 24 3.12 4.64 5.31
N VAL A 25 3.13 5.56 4.34
CA VAL A 25 2.39 6.83 4.39
C VAL A 25 1.26 6.79 3.37
N PRO A 26 -0.02 6.96 3.78
CA PRO A 26 -1.13 7.01 2.85
C PRO A 26 -1.19 8.38 2.15
N CYS A 27 -1.55 8.38 0.87
CA CYS A 27 -1.85 9.60 0.11
C CYS A 27 -2.96 9.34 -0.92
N PHE A 28 -3.57 10.41 -1.44
CA PHE A 28 -4.56 10.32 -2.51
C PHE A 28 -3.99 10.89 -3.82
N LYS A 29 -4.20 10.15 -4.92
CA LYS A 29 -3.79 10.54 -6.27
C LYS A 29 -4.83 10.07 -7.27
N THR A 30 -4.93 10.75 -8.41
CA THR A 30 -5.64 10.21 -9.57
C THR A 30 -4.76 9.13 -10.20
N VAL A 31 -5.30 7.94 -10.40
CA VAL A 31 -4.64 6.82 -11.08
C VAL A 31 -5.38 6.54 -12.38
N ILE A 32 -4.64 6.31 -13.45
CA ILE A 32 -5.22 5.85 -14.72
C ILE A 32 -5.48 4.35 -14.59
N GLU A 33 -6.75 3.99 -14.51
CA GLU A 33 -7.26 2.63 -14.52
C GLU A 33 -7.80 2.31 -15.94
N PRO A 34 -8.07 1.03 -16.29
CA PRO A 34 -8.55 0.67 -17.63
C PRO A 34 -9.87 1.32 -18.04
N ASP A 35 -10.73 1.66 -17.08
CA ASP A 35 -12.04 2.31 -17.25
C ASP A 35 -11.97 3.84 -17.18
N GLY A 36 -10.79 4.41 -16.91
CA GLY A 36 -10.57 5.85 -16.88
C GLY A 36 -9.75 6.32 -15.68
N GLU A 37 -9.73 7.64 -15.49
CA GLU A 37 -9.05 8.26 -14.36
C GLU A 37 -9.89 8.18 -13.08
N ARG A 38 -9.29 7.69 -12.00
CA ARG A 38 -9.99 7.56 -10.71
C ARG A 38 -9.15 8.04 -9.54
N LEU A 39 -9.78 8.74 -8.60
CA LEU A 39 -9.17 9.06 -7.31
C LEU A 39 -8.95 7.77 -6.51
N ALA A 40 -7.71 7.54 -6.10
CA ALA A 40 -7.26 6.30 -5.48
C ALA A 40 -6.45 6.57 -4.21
N LEU A 41 -6.64 5.70 -3.20
CA LEU A 41 -5.72 5.61 -2.06
C LEU A 41 -4.42 4.92 -2.50
N CYS A 42 -3.30 5.56 -2.22
CA CYS A 42 -1.96 5.06 -2.49
C CYS A 42 -1.18 4.93 -1.18
N LEU A 43 -0.16 4.07 -1.18
CA LEU A 43 0.80 3.94 -0.09
C LEU A 43 2.19 4.26 -0.58
N LEU A 44 2.78 5.33 -0.04
CA LEU A 44 4.20 5.62 -0.15
C LEU A 44 4.95 4.73 0.85
N VAL A 45 5.90 3.97 0.34
CA VAL A 45 6.77 3.04 1.06
C VAL A 45 8.21 3.49 0.89
N ASP A 46 8.91 3.70 2.00
CA ASP A 46 10.35 4.02 2.04
C ASP A 46 10.79 5.19 1.14
N SER A 47 10.08 6.31 1.18
CA SER A 47 10.40 7.57 0.45
C SER A 47 10.57 7.49 -1.07
N GLY A 48 10.49 6.32 -1.69
CA GLY A 48 10.82 6.13 -3.11
C GLY A 48 9.97 5.10 -3.85
N ARG A 49 8.97 4.51 -3.19
CA ARG A 49 8.06 3.55 -3.83
C ARG A 49 6.60 3.89 -3.51
N LEU A 50 5.83 4.23 -4.53
CA LEU A 50 4.38 4.41 -4.41
C LEU A 50 3.65 3.19 -4.96
N TYR A 51 2.58 2.79 -4.29
CA TYR A 51 1.72 1.71 -4.74
C TYR A 51 0.25 2.09 -4.67
N ARG A 52 -0.56 1.54 -5.58
CA ARG A 52 -2.01 1.54 -5.44
C ARG A 52 -2.40 0.67 -4.24
N PHE A 53 -3.29 1.16 -3.39
CA PHE A 53 -3.81 0.41 -2.26
C PHE A 53 -5.29 0.00 -2.46
N PRO A 54 -5.57 -1.17 -3.02
CA PRO A 54 -6.94 -1.60 -3.35
C PRO A 54 -7.74 -2.12 -2.13
N TYR A 55 -7.17 -2.09 -0.92
CA TYR A 55 -7.74 -2.70 0.28
C TYR A 55 -8.35 -1.68 1.25
N GLU A 56 -9.04 -0.68 0.72
CA GLU A 56 -9.53 0.49 1.47
C GLU A 56 -10.51 0.13 2.61
N ARG A 57 -11.19 -1.03 2.49
CA ARG A 57 -12.14 -1.51 3.49
C ARG A 57 -11.49 -2.31 4.63
N SER A 58 -10.21 -2.68 4.51
CA SER A 58 -9.51 -3.48 5.50
C SER A 58 -9.17 -2.67 6.76
N LYS A 59 -9.46 -3.24 7.94
CA LYS A 59 -9.27 -2.57 9.25
C LYS A 59 -8.42 -3.42 10.20
N GLY A 60 -7.95 -2.80 11.28
CA GLY A 60 -7.29 -3.48 12.39
C GLY A 60 -6.01 -4.24 12.00
N ILE A 61 -5.82 -5.45 12.54
CA ILE A 61 -4.61 -6.26 12.31
C ILE A 61 -4.50 -6.70 10.84
N GLY A 62 -5.64 -6.93 10.16
CA GLY A 62 -5.66 -7.30 8.75
C GLY A 62 -5.02 -6.25 7.86
N SER A 63 -5.26 -4.95 8.12
CA SER A 63 -4.64 -3.88 7.34
C SER A 63 -3.12 -3.78 7.57
N LEU A 64 -2.63 -4.12 8.77
CA LEU A 64 -1.19 -4.20 9.03
C LEU A 64 -0.54 -5.36 8.28
N ALA A 65 -1.20 -6.52 8.24
CA ALA A 65 -0.70 -7.68 7.48
C ALA A 65 -0.61 -7.37 5.98
N ILE A 66 -1.62 -6.70 5.44
CA ILE A 66 -1.62 -6.22 4.05
C ILE A 66 -0.46 -5.25 3.84
N LYS A 67 -0.33 -4.20 4.66
CA LYS A 67 0.75 -3.21 4.55
C LYS A 67 2.16 -3.82 4.64
N ALA A 68 2.35 -4.87 5.43
CA ALA A 68 3.62 -5.59 5.50
C ALA A 68 4.05 -6.18 4.14
N ARG A 69 3.09 -6.60 3.30
CA ARG A 69 3.35 -7.10 1.94
C ARG A 69 3.94 -6.01 1.04
N PHE A 70 3.45 -4.78 1.17
CA PHE A 70 3.99 -3.60 0.47
C PHE A 70 5.43 -3.30 0.89
N VAL A 71 5.70 -3.34 2.20
CA VAL A 71 7.05 -3.12 2.74
C VAL A 71 8.06 -4.17 2.23
N LYS A 72 7.59 -5.39 1.97
CA LYS A 72 8.40 -6.49 1.45
C LYS A 72 8.52 -6.54 -0.08
N GLY A 73 7.79 -5.70 -0.82
CA GLY A 73 7.76 -5.73 -2.28
C GLY A 73 6.99 -6.93 -2.86
N GLU A 74 6.11 -7.57 -2.09
CA GLU A 74 5.30 -8.72 -2.55
C GLU A 74 4.17 -8.30 -3.51
N VAL A 75 4.00 -6.99 -3.74
CA VAL A 75 2.92 -6.37 -4.53
C VAL A 75 3.47 -5.37 -5.56
N GLU A 76 4.65 -5.63 -6.12
CA GLU A 76 5.26 -4.78 -7.16
C GLU A 76 4.36 -4.57 -8.40
N ASN A 77 3.40 -5.46 -8.65
CA ASN A 77 2.40 -5.30 -9.69
C ASN A 77 1.49 -4.07 -9.47
N LEU A 78 1.36 -3.59 -8.23
CA LEU A 78 0.57 -2.40 -7.87
C LEU A 78 1.40 -1.11 -7.86
N ARG A 79 2.69 -1.17 -8.24
CA ARG A 79 3.59 -0.03 -8.14
C ARG A 79 3.22 1.06 -9.14
N LEU A 80 3.21 2.30 -8.68
CA LEU A 80 2.91 3.50 -9.45
C LEU A 80 4.19 4.29 -9.76
N ARG A 81 4.20 4.96 -10.90
CA ARG A 81 5.28 5.86 -11.32
C ARG A 81 5.06 7.22 -10.65
N GLU A 82 5.85 7.55 -9.63
CA GLU A 82 5.84 8.87 -9.00
C GLU A 82 6.71 9.88 -9.76
N PHE A 83 6.50 11.16 -9.49
CA PHE A 83 7.17 12.36 -10.03
C PHE A 83 6.47 13.11 -11.18
N GLN A 84 5.16 12.93 -11.40
CA GLN A 84 4.36 13.95 -12.09
C GLN A 84 3.20 14.46 -11.22
N PRO A 85 2.91 15.77 -11.19
CA PRO A 85 1.74 16.32 -10.52
C PRO A 85 0.43 15.78 -11.12
N GLY A 86 -0.56 15.52 -10.28
CA GLY A 86 -1.94 15.26 -10.70
C GLY A 86 -2.29 13.79 -10.97
N VAL A 87 -1.49 13.06 -11.75
CA VAL A 87 -1.87 11.73 -12.28
C VAL A 87 -0.74 10.70 -12.15
N CYS A 88 -1.07 9.49 -11.69
CA CYS A 88 -0.17 8.35 -11.56
C CYS A 88 -0.58 7.21 -12.51
N ARG A 89 0.40 6.46 -13.01
CA ARG A 89 0.21 5.25 -13.82
C ARG A 89 0.98 4.09 -13.21
N TYR A 90 0.56 2.86 -13.48
CA TYR A 90 1.30 1.67 -13.07
C TYR A 90 2.69 1.63 -13.74
N VAL A 91 3.72 1.25 -12.99
CA VAL A 91 5.08 1.06 -13.52
C VAL A 91 5.10 -0.11 -14.50
N ASN A 92 4.37 -1.18 -14.17
CA ASN A 92 4.17 -2.34 -15.02
C ASN A 92 2.77 -2.26 -15.60
N GLU A 93 2.61 -1.69 -16.79
CA GLU A 93 1.37 -1.74 -17.57
C GLU A 93 1.10 -3.17 -18.05
N LYS A 94 0.82 -4.10 -17.14
CA LYS A 94 0.25 -5.38 -17.53
C LYS A 94 -1.25 -5.23 -17.64
N ARG A 95 -1.71 -5.31 -18.90
CA ARG A 95 -3.10 -5.56 -19.33
C ARG A 95 -3.64 -6.84 -18.68
N GLU A 96 -3.97 -6.83 -17.40
CA GLU A 96 -4.83 -7.85 -16.82
C GLU A 96 -5.89 -7.13 -16.00
N ALA A 97 -7.03 -6.92 -16.65
CA ALA A 97 -8.28 -6.60 -16.00
C ALA A 97 -8.49 -7.66 -14.90
N VAL A 98 -8.49 -7.22 -13.64
CA VAL A 98 -8.91 -8.06 -12.53
C VAL A 98 -10.40 -8.33 -12.76
N PRO A 99 -10.82 -9.59 -13.00
CA PRO A 99 -12.23 -9.88 -13.15
C PRO A 99 -12.92 -9.62 -11.81
N VAL A 100 -14.00 -8.85 -11.85
CA VAL A 100 -14.96 -8.68 -10.76
C VAL A 100 -15.96 -9.82 -10.82
#